data_AF-A0A0L8FX51-F1
#
_entry.id   AF-A0A0L8FX51-F1
#
_cell.length_a   1.000
_cell.length_b   1.000
_cell.length_c   1.000
_cell.angle_alpha   90.00
_cell.angle_beta   90.00
_cell.angle_gamma   90.00
#
_symmetry.space_group_name_H-M   'P 1'
#
loop_
_entity.id
_entity.type
_entity.pdbx_description
1 polymer ?
#
loop_
_entity_poly.entity_id
_entity_poly.type
_entity_poly.pdbx_seq_one_letter_code
_entity_poly.pdbx_strand_id
1 'polypeptide(L)'
;MAFSPRSKLGTLLPDFPDIKDLKLPPNVPEDKVLTFLMMYRTHCQRILDTVIRANFDEIQSFLVHFWQGMPQHLLPLLNINAIVTLVGVCDSILYKAIASVLMPSVLQALPESLTQVIRKFARQLDDWLNYALYSLPENLCKVKFDLARRFCQLLRRQTSLNHLCQAARTVTQNREITSQMSEDWLNIDLNSIVKQTLYTMDHYSEKDHKTIANLCREFERLLEDQAPVECYLEWLDTMVDRCVV
;
A
#
# COMPACT_ATOMS: atom_id res chain seq x y z
N MET A 1 -30.65 -12.74 6.27
CA MET A 1 -30.19 -11.32 6.33
C MET A 1 -29.11 -11.16 5.28
N ALA A 2 -29.41 -10.41 4.21
CA ALA A 2 -28.50 -10.24 3.08
C ALA A 2 -27.40 -9.22 3.45
N PHE A 3 -26.15 -9.68 3.54
CA PHE A 3 -25.00 -8.79 3.55
C PHE A 3 -24.88 -8.14 2.17
N SER A 4 -25.12 -6.83 2.11
CA SER A 4 -24.88 -6.00 0.94
C SER A 4 -23.40 -5.60 0.91
N PRO A 5 -22.58 -6.03 -0.05
CA PRO A 5 -21.13 -5.78 -0.03
C PRO A 5 -20.74 -4.44 -0.68
N ARG A 6 -21.57 -3.40 -0.57
CA ARG A 6 -21.25 -2.05 -1.09
C ARG A 6 -21.55 -0.96 -0.07
N SER A 7 -20.93 -1.06 1.10
CA SER A 7 -20.88 0.02 2.08
C SER A 7 -19.86 1.09 1.65
N LYS A 8 -20.35 2.18 1.06
CA LYS A 8 -19.95 3.62 1.14
C LYS A 8 -18.48 4.08 1.32
N LEU A 9 -17.45 3.23 1.41
CA LEU A 9 -16.09 3.63 1.80
C LEU A 9 -15.13 3.92 0.64
N GLY A 10 -15.56 3.80 -0.62
CA GLY A 10 -14.63 3.72 -1.77
C GLY A 10 -14.72 4.82 -2.82
N THR A 11 -15.62 5.82 -2.71
CA THR A 11 -15.89 6.76 -3.83
C THR A 11 -15.49 8.20 -3.57
N LEU A 12 -15.18 8.61 -2.34
CA LEU A 12 -14.87 10.00 -2.03
C LEU A 12 -13.49 10.10 -1.39
N LEU A 13 -12.73 11.11 -1.81
CA LEU A 13 -11.46 11.43 -1.17
C LEU A 13 -11.70 11.87 0.28
N PRO A 14 -10.87 11.40 1.23
CA PRO A 14 -10.77 12.00 2.55
C PRO A 14 -10.59 13.52 2.47
N ASP A 15 -10.98 14.24 3.51
CA ASP A 15 -10.86 15.70 3.51
C ASP A 15 -9.40 16.14 3.39
N PHE A 16 -9.21 17.19 2.60
CA PHE A 16 -7.90 17.83 2.47
C PHE A 16 -7.64 18.68 3.72
N PRO A 17 -6.36 18.93 4.06
CA PRO A 17 -6.02 19.77 5.20
C PRO A 17 -6.68 21.15 5.09
N ASP A 18 -7.15 21.68 6.22
CA ASP A 18 -7.63 23.06 6.27
C ASP A 18 -6.44 24.02 6.09
N ILE A 19 -6.65 25.13 5.40
CA ILE A 19 -5.64 26.16 5.24
C ILE A 19 -5.26 26.79 6.57
N LYS A 20 -6.18 26.78 7.55
CA LYS A 20 -5.91 27.25 8.91
C LYS A 20 -4.83 26.44 9.62
N ASP A 21 -4.64 25.18 9.22
CA ASP A 21 -3.58 24.32 9.74
C ASP A 21 -2.22 24.60 9.07
N LEU A 22 -2.20 25.39 7.99
CA LEU A 22 -0.99 25.78 7.27
C LEU A 22 -0.45 27.11 7.82
N LYS A 23 0.87 27.12 8.08
CA LYS A 23 1.61 28.35 8.34
C LYS A 23 1.87 29.08 7.02
N LEU A 24 0.88 29.81 6.52
CA LEU A 24 1.03 30.62 5.31
C LEU A 24 1.87 31.87 5.58
N PRO A 25 2.76 32.27 4.65
CA PRO A 25 3.40 33.58 4.70
C PRO A 25 2.36 34.71 4.65
N PRO A 26 2.60 35.85 5.33
CA PRO A 26 1.60 36.91 5.49
C PRO A 26 1.15 37.58 4.19
N ASN A 27 1.92 37.43 3.10
CA ASN A 27 1.65 38.07 1.81
C ASN A 27 0.88 37.16 0.83
N VAL A 28 0.44 35.98 1.26
CA VAL A 28 -0.26 35.01 0.40
C VAL A 28 -1.76 35.22 0.54
N PRO A 29 -2.49 35.56 -0.55
CA PRO A 29 -3.93 35.73 -0.49
C PRO A 29 -4.63 34.39 -0.22
N GLU A 30 -5.33 34.30 0.91
CA GLU A 30 -6.00 33.07 1.37
C GLU A 30 -7.10 32.61 0.39
N ASP A 31 -7.81 33.56 -0.23
CA ASP A 31 -8.82 33.33 -1.27
C ASP A 31 -8.25 32.59 -2.48
N LYS A 32 -7.04 32.94 -2.91
CA LYS A 32 -6.34 32.25 -4.00
C LYS A 32 -5.93 30.83 -3.61
N VAL A 33 -5.49 30.63 -2.37
CA VAL A 33 -5.12 29.31 -1.85
C VAL A 33 -6.36 28.41 -1.74
N LEU A 34 -7.48 28.94 -1.22
CA LEU A 34 -8.77 28.25 -1.18
C LEU A 34 -9.24 27.83 -2.58
N THR A 35 -9.18 28.76 -3.52
CA THR A 35 -9.55 28.50 -4.92
C THR A 35 -8.68 27.40 -5.52
N PHE A 36 -7.35 27.49 -5.35
CA PHE A 36 -6.43 26.46 -5.80
C PHE A 36 -6.73 25.10 -5.16
N LEU A 37 -6.93 25.06 -3.84
CA LEU A 37 -7.17 23.81 -3.10
C LEU A 37 -8.48 23.14 -3.53
N MET A 38 -9.53 23.93 -3.79
CA MET A 38 -10.81 23.43 -4.31
C MET A 38 -10.65 22.84 -5.73
N MET A 39 -9.92 23.53 -6.61
CA MET A 39 -9.57 23.01 -7.93
C MET A 39 -8.76 21.71 -7.81
N TYR A 40 -7.78 21.68 -6.90
CA TYR A 40 -6.92 20.53 -6.69
C TYR A 40 -7.68 19.32 -6.16
N ARG A 41 -8.57 19.52 -5.17
CA ARG A 41 -9.47 18.47 -4.66
C ARG A 41 -10.33 17.89 -5.76
N THR A 42 -10.90 18.75 -6.61
CA THR A 42 -11.72 18.31 -7.75
C THR A 42 -10.89 17.49 -8.74
N HIS A 43 -9.66 17.91 -9.02
CA HIS A 43 -8.74 17.17 -9.88
C HIS A 43 -8.39 15.79 -9.31
N CYS A 44 -7.99 15.72 -8.04
CA CYS A 44 -7.69 14.45 -7.37
C CYS A 44 -8.91 13.52 -7.35
N GLN A 45 -10.11 14.06 -7.10
CA GLN A 45 -11.36 13.28 -7.10
C GLN A 45 -11.62 12.68 -8.48
N ARG A 46 -11.44 13.45 -9.56
CA ARG A 46 -11.57 12.94 -10.93
C ARG A 46 -10.59 11.82 -11.24
N ILE A 47 -9.35 11.91 -10.76
CA ILE A 47 -8.38 10.81 -10.91
C ILE A 47 -8.89 9.57 -10.18
N LEU A 48 -9.31 9.70 -8.91
CA LEU A 48 -9.84 8.57 -8.13
C LEU A 48 -11.06 7.94 -8.81
N ASP A 49 -12.02 8.74 -9.26
CA ASP A 49 -13.22 8.25 -9.95
C ASP A 49 -12.87 7.47 -11.23
N THR A 50 -11.84 7.92 -11.93
CA THR A 50 -11.35 7.28 -13.17
C THR A 50 -10.69 5.94 -12.88
N VAL A 51 -9.92 5.85 -11.80
CA VAL A 51 -9.36 4.60 -11.28
C VAL A 51 -10.48 3.63 -10.88
N ILE A 52 -11.52 4.10 -10.18
CA ILE A 52 -12.68 3.28 -9.79
C ILE A 52 -13.41 2.71 -11.01
N ARG A 53 -13.49 3.48 -12.10
CA ARG A 53 -14.05 3.04 -13.39
C ARG A 53 -13.07 2.17 -14.21
N ALA A 54 -11.87 1.93 -13.72
CA ALA A 54 -10.78 1.24 -14.40
C ALA A 54 -10.37 1.85 -15.77
N ASN A 55 -10.59 3.15 -15.96
CA ASN A 55 -10.31 3.84 -17.23
C ASN A 55 -8.97 4.60 -17.20
N PHE A 56 -7.87 3.88 -17.06
CA PHE A 56 -6.55 4.47 -16.77
C PHE A 56 -5.98 5.34 -17.89
N ASP A 57 -6.40 5.12 -19.14
CA ASP A 57 -5.87 5.86 -20.28
C ASP A 57 -6.28 7.36 -20.25
N GLU A 58 -7.35 7.73 -19.53
CA GLU A 58 -7.76 9.13 -19.34
C GLU A 58 -6.91 9.89 -18.30
N ILE A 59 -6.21 9.19 -17.40
CA ILE A 59 -5.50 9.82 -16.27
C ILE A 59 -4.42 10.78 -16.80
N GLN A 60 -3.71 10.40 -17.85
CA GLN A 60 -2.72 11.25 -18.48
C GLN A 60 -3.33 12.58 -18.93
N SER A 61 -4.49 12.53 -19.59
CA SER A 61 -5.20 13.73 -20.06
C SER A 61 -5.59 14.65 -18.91
N PHE A 62 -6.09 14.10 -17.80
CA PHE A 62 -6.44 14.89 -16.62
C PHE A 62 -5.23 15.53 -15.95
N LEU A 63 -4.10 14.83 -15.86
CA LEU A 63 -2.85 15.39 -15.33
C LEU A 63 -2.38 16.57 -16.17
N VAL A 64 -2.32 16.39 -17.49
CA VAL A 64 -1.89 17.43 -18.43
C VAL A 64 -2.83 18.63 -18.38
N HIS A 65 -4.13 18.40 -18.51
CA HIS A 65 -5.14 19.46 -18.49
C HIS A 65 -5.09 20.28 -17.19
N PHE A 66 -4.87 19.64 -16.04
CA PHE A 66 -4.82 20.36 -14.78
C PHE A 66 -3.54 21.21 -14.64
N TRP A 67 -2.38 20.60 -14.85
CA TRP A 67 -1.10 21.25 -14.59
C TRP A 67 -0.73 22.28 -15.66
N GLN A 68 -0.97 21.99 -16.94
CA GLN A 68 -0.69 22.92 -18.03
C GLN A 68 -1.82 23.93 -18.26
N GLY A 69 -3.05 23.62 -17.81
CA GLY A 69 -4.21 24.52 -17.86
C GLY A 69 -4.36 25.43 -16.64
N MET A 70 -3.35 25.50 -15.75
CA MET A 70 -3.46 26.26 -14.50
C MET A 70 -3.59 27.78 -14.77
N PRO A 71 -4.54 28.49 -14.14
CA PRO A 71 -4.68 29.92 -14.32
C PRO A 71 -3.40 30.69 -13.96
N GLN A 72 -3.00 31.63 -14.83
CA GLN A 72 -1.76 32.42 -14.68
C GLN A 72 -1.66 33.13 -13.32
N HIS A 73 -2.78 33.60 -12.76
CA HIS A 73 -2.81 34.28 -11.47
C HIS A 73 -2.63 33.35 -10.25
N LEU A 74 -2.70 32.03 -10.43
CA LEU A 74 -2.46 31.00 -9.41
C LEU A 74 -1.07 30.36 -9.52
N LEU A 75 -0.42 30.39 -10.69
CA LEU A 75 0.93 29.85 -10.88
C LEU A 75 1.97 30.35 -9.85
N PRO A 76 1.96 31.63 -9.41
CA PRO A 76 2.89 32.09 -8.37
C PRO A 76 2.77 31.31 -7.05
N LEU A 77 1.61 30.72 -6.74
CA LEU A 77 1.42 29.92 -5.53
C LEU A 77 2.31 28.68 -5.51
N LEU A 78 2.62 28.11 -6.68
CA LEU A 78 3.44 26.91 -6.79
C LEU A 78 4.91 27.14 -6.44
N ASN A 79 5.35 28.39 -6.31
CA ASN A 79 6.69 28.74 -5.83
C ASN A 79 6.76 28.84 -4.29
N ILE A 80 5.61 28.77 -3.60
CA ILE A 80 5.55 28.88 -2.15
C ILE A 80 5.69 27.49 -1.54
N ASN A 81 6.73 27.28 -0.72
CA ASN A 81 7.03 25.98 -0.11
C ASN A 81 5.85 25.39 0.68
N ALA A 82 5.11 26.22 1.44
CA ALA A 82 3.93 25.76 2.17
C ALA A 82 2.84 25.16 1.25
N ILE A 83 2.65 25.74 0.07
CA ILE A 83 1.69 25.24 -0.94
C ILE A 83 2.20 23.96 -1.59
N VAL A 84 3.50 23.89 -1.90
CA VAL A 84 4.12 22.65 -2.42
C VAL A 84 3.99 21.50 -1.42
N THR A 85 4.22 21.77 -0.13
CA THR A 85 4.01 20.79 0.95
C THR A 85 2.55 20.37 1.04
N LEU A 86 1.60 21.31 0.96
CA LEU A 86 0.17 21.01 0.93
C LEU A 86 -0.19 20.08 -0.24
N VAL A 87 0.29 20.38 -1.45
CA VAL A 87 0.10 19.52 -2.63
C VAL A 87 0.63 18.10 -2.36
N GLY A 88 1.79 17.97 -1.73
CA GLY A 88 2.34 16.66 -1.35
C GLY A 88 1.48 15.89 -0.34
N VAL A 89 0.86 16.59 0.62
CA VAL A 89 -0.10 15.97 1.56
C VAL A 89 -1.35 15.51 0.81
N CYS A 90 -1.91 16.35 -0.06
CA CYS A 90 -3.06 16.01 -0.90
C CYS A 90 -2.77 14.82 -1.83
N ASP A 91 -1.59 14.75 -2.45
CA ASP A 91 -1.14 13.60 -3.23
C ASP A 91 -1.07 12.33 -2.38
N SER A 92 -0.58 12.44 -1.15
CA SER A 92 -0.49 11.31 -0.25
C SER A 92 -1.88 10.77 0.10
N ILE A 93 -2.87 11.65 0.27
CA ILE A 93 -4.29 11.28 0.47
C ILE A 93 -4.81 10.57 -0.79
N LEU A 94 -4.60 11.15 -1.97
CA LEU A 94 -5.02 10.57 -3.25
C LEU A 94 -4.41 9.18 -3.47
N TYR A 95 -3.10 9.03 -3.33
CA TYR A 95 -2.40 7.77 -3.55
C TYR A 95 -2.81 6.69 -2.55
N LYS A 96 -3.07 7.05 -1.29
CA LYS A 96 -3.66 6.12 -0.31
C LYS A 96 -5.06 5.66 -0.74
N ALA A 97 -5.92 6.58 -1.17
CA ALA A 97 -7.26 6.24 -1.65
C ALA A 97 -7.23 5.33 -2.90
N ILE A 98 -6.38 5.66 -3.88
CA ILE A 98 -6.18 4.83 -5.07
C ILE A 98 -5.67 3.44 -4.66
N ALA A 99 -4.69 3.36 -3.77
CA ALA A 99 -4.17 2.07 -3.29
C ALA A 99 -5.26 1.22 -2.63
N SER A 100 -6.13 1.81 -1.80
CA SER A 100 -7.25 1.07 -1.18
C SER A 100 -8.29 0.57 -2.18
N VAL A 101 -8.53 1.31 -3.28
CA VAL A 101 -9.44 0.88 -4.34
C VAL A 101 -8.84 -0.26 -5.15
N LEU A 102 -7.56 -0.16 -5.50
CA LEU A 102 -6.90 -1.14 -6.35
C LEU A 102 -6.48 -2.41 -5.61
N MET A 103 -6.23 -2.31 -4.30
CA MET A 103 -5.63 -3.38 -3.50
C MET A 103 -6.28 -3.44 -2.12
N PRO A 104 -7.54 -3.89 -2.02
CA PRO A 104 -8.28 -3.93 -0.76
C PRO A 104 -7.68 -4.89 0.28
N SER A 105 -7.04 -5.99 -0.16
CA SER A 105 -6.26 -6.88 0.72
C SER A 105 -5.21 -7.66 -0.07
N VAL A 106 -4.03 -7.84 0.50
CA VAL A 106 -2.97 -8.71 -0.05
C VAL A 106 -3.41 -10.17 -0.11
N LEU A 107 -4.32 -10.57 0.77
CA LEU A 107 -4.79 -11.95 0.89
C LEU A 107 -5.79 -12.29 -0.21
N GLN A 108 -6.61 -11.33 -0.63
CA GLN A 108 -7.64 -11.57 -1.63
C GLN A 108 -7.02 -11.67 -3.03
N ALA A 109 -7.27 -12.77 -3.74
CA ALA A 109 -6.81 -12.94 -5.12
C ALA A 109 -7.29 -11.78 -6.00
N LEU A 110 -6.36 -11.12 -6.69
CA LEU A 110 -6.69 -10.12 -7.69
C LEU A 110 -6.86 -10.78 -9.07
N PRO A 111 -7.87 -10.40 -9.86
CA PRO A 111 -7.96 -10.83 -11.25
C PRO A 111 -6.69 -10.47 -12.03
N GLU A 112 -6.26 -11.35 -12.94
CA GLU A 112 -5.04 -11.12 -13.72
C GLU A 112 -5.13 -9.85 -14.58
N SER A 113 -6.32 -9.57 -15.14
CA SER A 113 -6.60 -8.34 -15.88
C SER A 113 -6.37 -7.08 -15.04
N LEU A 114 -6.88 -7.05 -13.80
CA LEU A 114 -6.67 -5.93 -12.87
C LEU A 114 -5.19 -5.79 -12.51
N THR A 115 -4.50 -6.91 -12.28
CA THR A 115 -3.07 -6.93 -12.00
C THR A 115 -2.23 -6.33 -13.13
N GLN A 116 -2.53 -6.68 -14.37
CA GLN A 116 -1.87 -6.12 -15.56
C GLN A 116 -2.11 -4.61 -15.67
N VAL A 117 -3.34 -4.16 -15.40
CA VAL A 117 -3.69 -2.74 -15.40
C VAL A 117 -2.94 -1.96 -14.33
N ILE A 118 -2.88 -2.47 -13.08
CA ILE A 118 -2.10 -1.85 -11.98
C ILE A 118 -0.61 -1.73 -12.36
N ARG A 119 -0.03 -2.79 -12.96
CA ARG A 119 1.36 -2.78 -13.41
C ARG A 119 1.61 -1.77 -14.53
N LYS A 120 0.70 -1.68 -15.51
CA LYS A 120 0.78 -0.70 -16.61
C LYS A 120 0.74 0.72 -16.04
N PHE A 121 -0.24 1.01 -15.18
CA PHE A 121 -0.38 2.29 -14.49
C PHE A 121 0.89 2.68 -13.71
N ALA A 122 1.42 1.78 -12.88
CA ALA A 122 2.63 2.01 -12.09
C ALA A 122 3.92 2.16 -12.91
N ARG A 123 3.90 1.85 -14.20
CA ARG A 123 5.01 2.11 -15.14
C ARG A 123 4.87 3.46 -15.82
N GLN A 124 3.66 3.85 -16.19
CA GLN A 124 3.40 5.05 -16.99
C GLN A 124 3.27 6.34 -16.17
N LEU A 125 2.92 6.26 -14.88
CA LEU A 125 2.68 7.45 -14.06
C LEU A 125 3.87 8.43 -14.01
N ASP A 126 5.10 7.93 -13.98
CA ASP A 126 6.32 8.78 -13.96
C ASP A 126 6.42 9.60 -15.27
N ASP A 127 6.22 8.95 -16.43
CA ASP A 127 6.22 9.61 -17.74
C ASP A 127 5.09 10.64 -17.89
N TRP A 128 3.89 10.29 -17.42
CA TRP A 128 2.74 11.19 -17.46
C TRP A 128 2.95 12.44 -16.62
N LEU A 129 3.52 12.29 -15.41
CA LEU A 129 3.86 13.41 -14.55
C LEU A 129 4.99 14.25 -15.16
N ASN A 130 6.00 13.62 -15.76
CA ASN A 130 7.08 14.34 -16.42
C ASN A 130 6.58 15.23 -17.55
N TYR A 131 5.65 14.75 -18.35
CA TYR A 131 5.03 15.56 -19.39
C TYR A 131 4.11 16.65 -18.83
N ALA A 132 3.27 16.32 -17.84
CA ALA A 132 2.32 17.28 -17.28
C ALA A 132 2.98 18.44 -16.52
N LEU A 133 4.13 18.21 -15.88
CA LEU A 133 4.81 19.17 -15.00
C LEU A 133 5.95 19.94 -15.68
N TYR A 134 6.19 19.74 -16.98
CA TYR A 134 7.40 20.19 -17.70
C TYR A 134 7.80 21.67 -17.48
N SER A 135 6.83 22.59 -17.33
CA SER A 135 7.07 24.02 -17.18
C SER A 135 6.83 24.57 -15.76
N LEU A 136 6.69 23.69 -14.77
CA LEU A 136 6.37 24.06 -13.39
C LEU A 136 7.59 24.12 -12.47
N PRO A 137 7.49 24.77 -11.29
CA PRO A 137 8.62 24.95 -10.39
C PRO A 137 9.28 23.64 -9.97
N GLU A 138 10.61 23.60 -9.96
CA GLU A 138 11.40 22.39 -9.69
C GLU A 138 11.07 21.74 -8.34
N ASN A 139 10.85 22.55 -7.30
CA ASN A 139 10.49 22.04 -5.97
C ASN A 139 9.16 21.26 -5.98
N LEU A 140 8.16 21.76 -6.73
CA LEU A 140 6.91 21.03 -6.93
C LEU A 140 7.17 19.71 -7.64
N CYS A 141 7.89 19.75 -8.76
CA CYS A 141 8.22 18.56 -9.54
C CYS A 141 8.90 17.50 -8.67
N LYS A 142 9.91 17.89 -7.89
CA LYS A 142 10.64 16.99 -6.97
C LYS A 142 9.70 16.30 -6.00
N VAL A 143 8.85 17.05 -5.29
CA VAL A 143 7.90 16.47 -4.32
C VAL A 143 6.93 15.51 -4.99
N LYS A 144 6.38 15.88 -6.15
CA LYS A 144 5.41 15.03 -6.88
C LYS A 144 6.04 13.75 -7.39
N PHE A 145 7.24 13.82 -7.98
CA PHE A 145 7.97 12.64 -8.44
C PHE A 145 8.35 11.71 -7.28
N ASP A 146 8.85 12.25 -6.17
CA ASP A 146 9.23 11.44 -5.01
C ASP A 146 8.02 10.68 -4.45
N LEU A 147 6.86 11.34 -4.34
CA LEU A 147 5.63 10.69 -3.89
C LEU A 147 5.08 9.68 -4.90
N ALA A 148 5.07 10.02 -6.19
CA ALA A 148 4.61 9.13 -7.25
C ALA A 148 5.46 7.85 -7.33
N ARG A 149 6.78 7.98 -7.20
CA ARG A 149 7.72 6.84 -7.20
C ARG A 149 7.49 5.93 -6.00
N ARG A 150 7.35 6.48 -4.79
CA ARG A 150 7.00 5.71 -3.59
C ARG A 150 5.67 4.99 -3.76
N PHE A 151 4.68 5.66 -4.32
CA PHE A 151 3.37 5.07 -4.62
C PHE A 151 3.46 3.93 -5.65
N CYS A 152 4.16 4.13 -6.77
CA CYS A 152 4.39 3.08 -7.77
C CYS A 152 5.14 1.88 -7.19
N GLN A 153 6.12 2.10 -6.31
CA GLN A 153 6.81 1.03 -5.58
C GLN A 153 5.86 0.27 -4.65
N LEU A 154 4.98 0.98 -3.93
CA LEU A 154 3.93 0.37 -3.10
C LEU A 154 3.03 -0.54 -3.93
N LEU A 155 2.53 -0.06 -5.08
CA LEU A 155 1.70 -0.87 -5.99
C LEU A 155 2.44 -2.14 -6.43
N ARG A 156 3.68 -2.02 -6.90
CA ARG A 156 4.50 -3.16 -7.35
C ARG A 156 4.72 -4.18 -6.24
N ARG A 157 5.07 -3.72 -5.04
CA ARG A 157 5.28 -4.57 -3.86
C ARG A 157 4.00 -5.33 -3.51
N GLN A 158 2.87 -4.64 -3.44
CA GLN A 158 1.60 -5.26 -3.07
C GLN A 158 1.10 -6.25 -4.12
N THR A 159 1.24 -5.94 -5.41
CA THR A 159 0.97 -6.90 -6.48
C THR A 159 1.87 -8.14 -6.36
N SER A 160 3.16 -7.96 -6.05
CA SER A 160 4.10 -9.07 -5.84
C SER A 160 3.71 -9.92 -4.65
N LEU A 161 3.36 -9.30 -3.51
CA LEU A 161 2.91 -10.00 -2.30
C LEU A 161 1.60 -10.75 -2.54
N ASN A 162 0.67 -10.18 -3.31
CA ASN A 162 -0.56 -10.86 -3.67
C ASN A 162 -0.29 -12.15 -4.46
N HIS A 163 0.60 -12.11 -5.45
CA HIS A 163 1.01 -13.30 -6.19
C HIS A 163 1.67 -14.35 -5.29
N LEU A 164 2.54 -13.95 -4.37
CA LEU A 164 3.16 -14.87 -3.41
C LEU A 164 2.10 -15.50 -2.48
N CYS A 165 1.13 -14.73 -2.03
CA CYS A 165 0.01 -15.24 -1.24
C CYS A 165 -0.79 -16.28 -2.04
N GLN A 166 -1.07 -16.05 -3.33
CA GLN A 166 -1.73 -17.04 -4.16
C GLN A 166 -0.90 -18.30 -4.38
N ALA A 167 0.41 -18.18 -4.58
CA ALA A 167 1.29 -19.33 -4.68
C ALA A 167 1.31 -20.16 -3.38
N ALA A 168 1.38 -19.48 -2.23
CA ALA A 168 1.29 -20.12 -0.92
C ALA A 168 -0.06 -20.83 -0.72
N ARG A 169 -1.18 -20.20 -1.12
CA ARG A 169 -2.51 -20.84 -1.10
C ARG A 169 -2.52 -22.15 -1.87
N THR A 170 -2.00 -22.16 -3.10
CA THR A 170 -1.94 -23.38 -3.92
C THR A 170 -1.16 -24.50 -3.23
N VAL A 171 -0.09 -24.18 -2.48
CA VAL A 171 0.65 -25.15 -1.67
C VAL A 171 -0.18 -25.64 -0.49
N THR A 172 -0.71 -24.72 0.33
CA THR A 172 -1.50 -25.08 1.53
C THR A 172 -2.80 -25.84 1.22
N GLN A 173 -3.36 -25.66 0.02
CA GLN A 173 -4.56 -26.37 -0.43
C GLN A 173 -4.25 -27.70 -1.13
N ASN A 174 -2.99 -27.97 -1.46
CA ASN A 174 -2.59 -29.23 -2.07
C ASN A 174 -2.30 -30.27 -0.98
N ARG A 175 -3.11 -31.33 -0.94
CA ARG A 175 -3.03 -32.39 0.07
C ARG A 175 -1.77 -33.23 -0.04
N GLU A 176 -1.34 -33.56 -1.26
CA GLU A 176 -0.12 -34.35 -1.43
C GLU A 176 1.10 -33.59 -0.92
N ILE A 177 1.20 -32.30 -1.26
CA ILE A 177 2.32 -31.44 -0.83
C ILE A 177 2.30 -31.24 0.68
N THR A 178 1.14 -30.91 1.26
CA THR A 178 1.04 -30.68 2.73
C THR A 178 1.29 -31.95 3.54
N SER A 179 0.83 -33.11 3.07
CA SER A 179 1.13 -34.41 3.70
C SER A 179 2.64 -34.69 3.68
N GLN A 180 3.30 -34.48 2.54
CA GLN A 180 4.75 -34.63 2.43
C GLN A 180 5.49 -33.66 3.35
N MET A 181 5.07 -32.40 3.41
CA MET A 181 5.65 -31.41 4.33
C MET A 181 5.52 -31.83 5.80
N SER A 182 4.40 -32.45 6.17
CA SER A 182 4.19 -32.97 7.52
C SER A 182 5.11 -34.15 7.84
N GLU A 183 5.26 -35.09 6.90
CA GLU A 183 6.20 -36.22 7.04
C GLU A 183 7.64 -35.73 7.17
N ASP A 184 8.04 -34.77 6.34
CA ASP A 184 9.37 -34.17 6.38
C ASP A 184 9.62 -33.44 7.72
N TRP A 185 8.61 -32.73 8.24
CA TRP A 185 8.68 -32.03 9.52
C TRP A 185 8.91 -32.98 10.70
N LEU A 186 8.20 -34.12 10.73
CA LEU A 186 8.34 -35.13 11.79
C LEU A 186 9.73 -35.80 11.82
N ASN A 187 10.43 -35.80 10.70
CA ASN A 187 11.79 -36.34 10.59
C ASN A 187 12.87 -35.38 11.13
N ILE A 188 12.50 -34.13 11.49
CA ILE A 188 13.44 -33.14 12.02
C ILE A 188 13.61 -33.30 13.54
N ASP A 189 14.85 -33.43 14.01
CA ASP A 189 15.17 -33.41 15.44
C ASP A 189 15.13 -31.97 15.99
N LEU A 190 13.91 -31.47 16.19
CA LEU A 190 13.65 -30.14 16.72
C LEU A 190 14.26 -29.95 18.11
N ASN A 191 14.32 -31.00 18.94
CA ASN A 191 14.89 -30.91 20.28
C ASN A 191 16.38 -30.58 20.25
N SER A 192 17.13 -31.22 19.34
CA SER A 192 18.55 -30.93 19.14
C SER A 192 18.77 -29.51 18.60
N ILE A 193 18.00 -29.11 17.58
CA ILE A 193 18.08 -27.78 16.98
C ILE A 193 17.82 -26.69 18.03
N VAL A 194 16.72 -26.79 18.78
CA VAL A 194 16.36 -25.80 19.80
C VAL A 194 17.44 -25.70 20.88
N LYS A 195 17.98 -26.83 21.34
CA LYS A 195 19.09 -26.82 22.32
C LYS A 195 20.29 -26.07 21.76
N GLN A 196 20.74 -26.41 20.54
CA GLN A 196 21.90 -25.77 19.91
C GLN A 196 21.70 -24.27 19.68
N THR A 197 20.51 -23.84 19.27
CA THR A 197 20.17 -22.42 19.10
C THR A 197 20.20 -21.66 20.44
N LEU A 198 19.75 -22.27 21.53
CA LEU A 198 19.75 -21.60 22.84
C LEU A 198 21.16 -21.52 23.45
N TYR A 199 22.04 -22.48 23.16
CA TYR A 199 23.43 -22.47 23.64
C TYR A 199 24.25 -21.29 23.10
N THR A 200 23.86 -20.69 21.97
CA THR A 200 24.56 -19.52 21.41
C THR A 200 24.06 -18.18 21.96
N MET A 201 23.04 -18.19 22.83
CA MET A 201 22.47 -16.97 23.43
C MET A 201 23.10 -16.72 24.81
N ASP A 202 23.58 -15.49 25.06
CA ASP A 202 24.26 -15.12 26.32
C ASP A 202 23.36 -15.28 27.57
N HIS A 203 22.04 -15.19 27.41
CA HIS A 203 21.05 -15.29 28.49
C HIS A 203 19.80 -16.05 28.02
N TYR A 204 19.86 -17.38 27.92
CA TYR A 204 18.67 -18.19 27.65
C TYR A 204 17.98 -18.63 28.94
N SER A 205 16.65 -18.68 28.90
CA SER A 205 15.81 -19.17 30.00
C SER A 205 15.03 -20.43 29.58
N GLU A 206 14.57 -21.21 30.55
CA GLU A 206 13.66 -22.34 30.30
C GLU A 206 12.35 -21.88 29.63
N LYS A 207 11.98 -20.60 29.81
CA LYS A 207 10.84 -19.98 29.15
C LYS A 207 11.05 -19.89 27.64
N ASP A 208 12.25 -19.52 27.18
CA ASP A 208 12.57 -19.41 25.75
C ASP A 208 12.50 -20.78 25.07
N HIS A 209 13.01 -21.82 25.73
CA HIS A 209 12.87 -23.19 25.26
C HIS A 209 11.40 -23.60 25.11
N LYS A 210 10.56 -23.33 26.11
CA LYS A 210 9.12 -23.61 26.05
C LYS A 210 8.42 -22.83 24.95
N THR A 211 8.77 -21.56 24.75
CA THR A 211 8.21 -20.74 23.68
C THR A 211 8.52 -21.32 22.31
N ILE A 212 9.79 -21.65 22.02
CA ILE A 212 10.18 -22.22 20.73
C ILE A 212 9.51 -23.58 20.50
N ALA A 213 9.52 -24.46 21.52
CA ALA A 213 8.88 -25.77 21.42
C ALA A 213 7.36 -25.67 21.17
N ASN A 214 6.70 -24.68 21.78
CA ASN A 214 5.28 -24.42 21.54
C ASN A 214 5.03 -23.90 20.13
N LEU A 215 5.84 -22.96 19.63
CA LEU A 215 5.73 -22.46 18.25
C LEU A 215 5.90 -23.57 17.22
N CYS A 216 6.88 -24.47 17.40
CA CYS A 216 7.06 -25.62 16.52
C CYS A 216 5.83 -26.54 16.50
N ARG A 217 5.22 -26.79 17.67
CA ARG A 217 4.00 -27.60 17.78
C ARG A 217 2.77 -26.91 17.19
N GLU A 218 2.67 -25.60 17.31
CA GLU A 218 1.61 -24.82 16.67
C GLU A 218 1.72 -24.90 15.14
N PHE A 219 2.93 -24.80 14.59
CA PHE A 219 3.18 -24.98 13.15
C PHE A 219 2.84 -26.41 12.68
N GLU A 220 3.24 -27.44 13.42
CA GLU A 220 2.90 -28.84 13.14
C GLU A 220 1.39 -29.02 13.02
N ARG A 221 0.60 -28.46 13.94
CA ARG A 221 -0.87 -28.50 13.87
C ARG A 221 -1.43 -27.81 12.64
N LEU A 222 -0.87 -26.67 12.23
CA LEU A 222 -1.31 -25.97 11.01
C LEU A 222 -1.11 -26.84 9.76
N LEU A 223 -0.05 -27.65 9.72
CA LEU A 223 0.20 -28.63 8.65
C LEU A 223 -0.80 -29.79 8.71
N GLU A 224 -0.97 -30.40 9.89
CA GLU A 224 -1.88 -31.54 10.11
C GLU A 224 -3.34 -31.17 9.76
N ASP A 225 -3.78 -29.99 10.17
CA ASP A 225 -5.15 -29.50 9.99
C ASP A 225 -5.45 -29.04 8.55
N GLN A 226 -4.47 -29.06 7.64
CA GLN A 226 -4.57 -28.46 6.30
C GLN A 226 -5.07 -27.01 6.36
N ALA A 227 -4.52 -26.24 7.31
CA ALA A 227 -4.98 -24.89 7.57
C ALA A 227 -4.82 -24.00 6.32
N PRO A 228 -5.74 -23.05 6.06
CA PRO A 228 -5.57 -22.09 4.99
C PRO A 228 -4.43 -21.12 5.30
N VAL A 229 -3.84 -20.49 4.27
CA VAL A 229 -2.72 -19.54 4.43
C VAL A 229 -3.00 -18.43 5.45
N GLU A 230 -4.26 -18.01 5.59
CA GLU A 230 -4.69 -17.01 6.57
C GLU A 230 -4.38 -17.43 8.01
N CYS A 231 -4.56 -18.69 8.36
CA CYS A 231 -4.24 -19.18 9.70
C CYS A 231 -2.73 -19.17 9.98
N TYR A 232 -1.90 -19.43 8.96
CA TYR A 232 -0.45 -19.28 9.10
C TYR A 232 -0.05 -17.82 9.33
N LEU A 233 -0.72 -16.88 8.67
CA LEU A 233 -0.45 -15.45 8.85
C LEU A 233 -0.89 -14.95 10.22
N GLU A 234 -2.08 -15.33 10.67
CA GLU A 234 -2.54 -15.03 12.03
C GLU A 234 -1.59 -15.62 13.08
N TRP A 235 -1.14 -16.86 12.88
CA TRP A 235 -0.15 -17.49 13.76
C TRP A 235 1.17 -16.71 13.78
N LEU A 236 1.70 -16.31 12.62
CA LEU A 236 2.91 -15.49 12.52
C LEU A 236 2.75 -14.14 13.22
N ASP A 237 1.60 -13.48 13.11
CA ASP A 237 1.31 -12.24 13.83
C ASP A 237 1.35 -12.47 15.35
N THR A 238 0.70 -13.55 15.85
CA THR A 238 0.78 -13.88 17.28
C THR A 238 2.21 -14.22 17.73
N MET A 239 3.03 -14.80 16.87
CA MET A 239 4.43 -15.10 17.18
C MET A 239 5.23 -13.80 17.34
N VAL A 240 5.01 -12.81 16.48
CA VAL A 240 5.66 -11.49 16.59
C VAL A 240 5.24 -10.81 17.90
N ASP A 241 3.94 -10.80 18.21
CA ASP A 241 3.43 -10.20 19.45
C ASP A 241 3.97 -10.88 20.71
N ARG A 242 4.25 -12.18 20.67
CA ARG A 242 4.79 -12.93 21.82
C ARG A 242 6.31 -12.77 22.00
N CYS A 243 7.04 -12.56 20.89
CA CYS A 243 8.49 -12.69 20.86
C CYS A 243 9.24 -11.36 20.67
N VAL A 244 8.58 -10.33 20.13
CA VAL A 244 9.22 -9.05 19.76
C VAL A 244 8.65 -7.88 20.55
N VAL A 245 7.35 -7.91 20.84
CA VAL A 245 6.61 -6.87 21.59
C VAL A 245 6.62 -7.18 23.08
#